data_AF-X0VIB6-F1
#
_entry.id   AF-X0VIB6-F1
#
_cell.length_a   1.000
_cell.length_b   1.000
_cell.length_c   1.000
_cell.angle_alpha   90.00
_cell.angle_beta   90.00
_cell.angle_gamma   90.00
#
_symmetry.space_group_name_H-M   'P 1'
#
loop_
_entity.id
_entity.type
_entity.pdbx_description
1 polymer ?
#
loop_
_entity_poly.entity_id
_entity_poly.type
_entity_poly.pdbx_seq_one_letter_code
_entity_poly.pdbx_strand_id
1 'polypeptide(L)'
;MSEFELISPTDFRYSVGDLEKYLTEDAFTRYKLKVEVALVKTLAKYGLCTQKIASEIEKASSQVSTKEIYEEEGRIKHDIRALVNAIRDKVSDEAKPFVHATATSFDIVDT
;
A
#
# COMPACT_ATOMS: atom_id res chain seq x y z
N MET A 1 23.45 9.11 -2.73
CA MET A 1 23.43 10.25 -3.66
C MET A 1 23.70 11.49 -2.87
N SER A 2 24.57 12.35 -3.38
CA SER A 2 24.72 13.72 -2.91
C SER A 2 23.47 14.54 -3.25
N GLU A 3 23.15 15.57 -2.47
CA GLU A 3 22.07 16.51 -2.81
C GLU A 3 22.28 17.19 -4.17
N PHE A 4 23.54 17.32 -4.61
CA PHE A 4 23.90 17.86 -5.93
C PHE A 4 23.62 16.90 -7.09
N GLU A 5 23.26 15.65 -6.81
CA GLU A 5 22.87 14.64 -7.82
C GLU A 5 21.34 14.53 -7.99
N LEU A 6 20.57 15.20 -7.13
CA LEU A 6 19.10 15.17 -7.18
C LEU A 6 18.57 16.12 -8.28
N ILE A 7 17.60 15.64 -9.07
CA ILE A 7 17.04 16.40 -10.20
C ILE A 7 16.09 17.50 -9.72
N SER A 8 15.18 17.18 -8.79
CA SER A 8 14.19 18.16 -8.33
C SER A 8 14.74 19.00 -7.17
N PRO A 9 14.67 20.35 -7.26
CA PRO A 9 15.08 21.20 -6.15
C PRO A 9 14.15 21.07 -4.93
N THR A 10 12.94 20.53 -5.11
CA THR A 10 12.02 20.23 -4.00
C THR A 10 12.52 19.11 -3.09
N ASP A 11 13.46 18.29 -3.57
CA ASP A 11 14.00 17.16 -2.80
C ASP A 11 15.22 17.57 -1.96
N PHE A 12 15.75 18.80 -2.13
CA PHE A 12 16.88 19.30 -1.33
C PHE A 12 16.81 20.81 -1.04
N ARG A 13 16.90 21.68 -2.05
CA ARG A 13 17.05 23.13 -1.87
C ARG A 13 15.80 23.80 -1.28
N TYR A 14 14.64 23.37 -1.73
CA TYR A 14 13.33 23.87 -1.33
C TYR A 14 12.52 22.78 -0.61
N SER A 15 13.20 21.80 -0.01
CA SER A 15 12.53 20.75 0.73
C SER A 15 11.80 21.33 1.93
N VAL A 16 10.62 20.78 2.19
CA VAL A 16 9.79 21.12 3.35
C VAL A 16 9.59 19.84 4.14
N GLY A 17 10.34 19.66 5.21
CA GLY A 17 10.35 18.41 5.99
C GLY A 17 8.95 17.96 6.45
N ASP A 18 8.07 18.90 6.76
CA ASP A 18 6.68 18.60 7.16
C ASP A 18 5.85 17.92 6.04
N LEU A 19 6.26 18.05 4.77
CA LEU A 19 5.59 17.44 3.62
C LEU A 19 6.08 16.01 3.34
N GLU A 20 7.21 15.58 3.88
CA GLU A 20 7.79 14.26 3.60
C GLU A 20 6.83 13.11 3.96
N LYS A 21 6.10 13.27 5.07
CA LYS A 21 5.10 12.29 5.53
C LYS A 21 3.88 12.16 4.61
N TYR A 22 3.74 13.04 3.62
CA TYR A 22 2.61 13.11 2.69
C TYR A 22 3.00 12.88 1.23
N LEU A 23 4.11 13.46 0.77
CA LEU A 23 4.44 13.55 -0.66
C LEU A 23 5.53 12.60 -1.12
N THR A 24 6.18 11.87 -0.20
CA THR A 24 7.16 10.85 -0.57
C THR A 24 6.48 9.62 -1.14
N GLU A 25 7.18 8.86 -1.97
CA GLU A 25 6.70 7.57 -2.49
C GLU A 25 6.30 6.60 -1.36
N ASP A 26 7.05 6.61 -0.25
CA ASP A 26 6.71 5.81 0.92
C ASP A 26 5.41 6.30 1.59
N ALA A 27 5.16 7.61 1.60
CA ALA A 27 3.89 8.15 2.06
C ALA A 27 2.73 7.67 1.18
N PHE A 28 2.84 7.78 -0.14
CA PHE A 28 1.83 7.29 -1.08
C PHE A 28 1.53 5.81 -0.87
N THR A 29 2.56 4.97 -0.78
CA THR A 29 2.41 3.54 -0.48
C THR A 29 1.67 3.31 0.84
N ARG A 30 2.05 4.02 1.91
CA ARG A 30 1.36 3.90 3.22
C ARG A 30 -0.11 4.33 3.14
N TYR A 31 -0.46 5.34 2.34
CA TYR A 31 -1.85 5.74 2.16
C TYR A 31 -2.65 4.68 1.39
N LYS A 32 -2.11 4.14 0.28
CA LYS A 32 -2.74 3.03 -0.45
C LYS A 32 -3.01 1.82 0.45
N LEU A 33 -2.03 1.45 1.30
CA LEU A 33 -2.18 0.37 2.28
C LEU A 33 -3.27 0.68 3.33
N LYS A 34 -3.41 1.94 3.78
CA LYS A 34 -4.49 2.34 4.69
C LYS A 34 -5.86 2.19 4.03
N VAL A 35 -5.98 2.50 2.73
CA VAL A 35 -7.23 2.34 1.98
C VAL A 35 -7.61 0.85 1.87
N GLU A 36 -6.66 -0.03 1.55
CA GLU A 36 -6.88 -1.49 1.57
C GLU A 36 -7.38 -2.00 2.94
N VAL A 37 -6.79 -1.50 4.03
CA VAL A 37 -7.21 -1.85 5.39
C VAL A 37 -8.63 -1.34 5.69
N ALA A 38 -8.94 -0.10 5.29
CA ALA A 38 -10.27 0.46 5.46
C ALA A 38 -11.32 -0.32 4.66
N LEU A 39 -10.99 -0.74 3.44
CA LEU A 39 -11.82 -1.59 2.59
C LEU A 39 -12.14 -2.91 3.29
N VAL A 40 -11.13 -3.68 3.71
CA VAL A 40 -11.38 -5.00 4.30
C VAL A 40 -12.08 -4.93 5.66
N LYS A 41 -11.80 -3.91 6.48
CA LYS A 41 -12.57 -3.65 7.71
C LYS A 41 -14.04 -3.39 7.41
N THR A 42 -14.32 -2.68 6.33
CA THR A 42 -15.67 -2.42 5.86
C THR A 42 -16.33 -3.72 5.39
N LEU A 43 -15.65 -4.53 4.57
CA LEU A 43 -16.15 -5.85 4.15
C LEU A 43 -16.49 -6.75 5.37
N ALA A 44 -15.65 -6.74 6.40
CA ALA A 44 -15.92 -7.48 7.63
C ALA A 44 -17.11 -6.92 8.42
N LYS A 45 -17.29 -5.60 8.45
CA LYS A 45 -18.47 -4.94 9.06
C LYS A 45 -19.77 -5.35 8.37
N TYR A 46 -19.74 -5.54 7.04
CA TYR A 46 -20.88 -6.00 6.25
C TYR A 46 -21.01 -7.54 6.19
N GLY A 47 -20.16 -8.27 6.90
CA GLY A 47 -20.25 -9.73 7.00
C GLY A 47 -19.73 -10.51 5.79
N LEU A 48 -18.98 -9.88 4.88
CA LEU A 48 -18.36 -10.58 3.75
C LEU A 48 -17.12 -11.40 4.17
N CYS A 49 -16.45 -10.99 5.24
CA CYS A 49 -15.36 -11.74 5.85
C CYS A 49 -15.40 -11.61 7.38
N THR A 50 -14.57 -12.38 8.08
CA THR A 50 -14.50 -12.34 9.54
C THR A 50 -13.64 -11.17 10.02
N GLN A 51 -13.89 -10.68 11.25
CA GLN A 51 -13.02 -9.68 11.89
C GLN A 51 -11.57 -10.18 12.08
N LYS A 52 -11.39 -11.50 12.18
CA LYS A 52 -10.08 -12.14 12.22
C LYS A 52 -9.32 -11.94 10.90
N ILE A 53 -9.98 -12.18 9.76
CA ILE A 53 -9.40 -11.95 8.43
C ILE A 53 -9.03 -10.47 8.23
N ALA A 54 -9.92 -9.55 8.60
CA ALA A 54 -9.62 -8.12 8.49
C ALA A 54 -8.43 -7.70 9.36
N SER A 55 -8.33 -8.22 10.59
CA SER A 55 -7.19 -7.95 11.49
C SER A 55 -5.88 -8.55 10.97
N GLU A 56 -5.95 -9.71 10.34
CA GLU A 56 -4.80 -10.36 9.72
C GLU A 56 -4.26 -9.55 8.53
N ILE A 57 -5.16 -9.08 7.66
CA ILE A 57 -4.81 -8.22 6.52
C ILE A 57 -4.27 -6.87 7.03
N GLU A 58 -4.88 -6.26 8.05
CA GLU A 58 -4.34 -5.04 8.67
C GLU A 58 -2.90 -5.23 9.17
N LYS A 59 -2.65 -6.33 9.87
CA LYS A 59 -1.31 -6.67 10.35
C LYS A 59 -0.34 -6.85 9.18
N ALA A 60 -0.73 -7.58 8.14
CA ALA A 60 0.09 -7.77 6.95
C ALA A 60 0.41 -6.45 6.25
N SER A 61 -0.59 -5.58 6.04
CA SER A 61 -0.41 -4.25 5.44
C SER A 61 0.56 -3.37 6.22
N SER A 62 0.61 -3.48 7.56
CA SER A 62 1.60 -2.74 8.38
C SER A 62 3.05 -3.21 8.20
N GLN A 63 3.25 -4.39 7.60
CA GLN A 63 4.56 -5.02 7.40
C GLN A 63 5.04 -4.94 5.94
N VAL A 64 4.21 -4.45 5.02
CA VAL A 64 4.58 -4.24 3.61
C VAL A 64 5.39 -2.95 3.49
N SER A 65 6.57 -3.06 2.87
CA SER A 65 7.41 -1.93 2.54
C SER A 65 7.27 -1.52 1.07
N THR A 66 7.50 -0.24 0.78
CA THR A 66 7.54 0.30 -0.59
C THR A 66 8.53 -0.46 -1.47
N LYS A 67 9.68 -0.85 -0.90
CA LYS A 67 10.70 -1.63 -1.62
C LYS A 67 10.16 -2.98 -2.11
N GLU A 68 9.47 -3.74 -1.27
CA GLU A 68 8.88 -5.04 -1.65
C GLU A 68 7.87 -4.88 -2.80
N ILE A 69 7.07 -3.82 -2.78
CA ILE A 69 6.11 -3.52 -3.85
C ILE A 69 6.84 -3.27 -5.18
N TYR A 70 7.90 -2.47 -5.17
CA TYR A 70 8.69 -2.18 -6.38
C TYR A 70 9.40 -3.42 -6.93
N GLU A 71 9.90 -4.30 -6.05
CA GLU A 71 10.51 -5.57 -6.46
C GLU A 71 9.49 -6.44 -7.21
N GLU A 72 8.28 -6.56 -6.67
CA GLU A 72 7.18 -7.32 -7.29
C GLU A 72 6.65 -6.63 -8.56
N GLU A 73 6.51 -5.30 -8.56
CA GLU A 73 6.14 -4.52 -9.75
C GLU A 73 7.15 -4.74 -10.89
N GLY A 74 8.44 -4.86 -10.56
CA GLY A 74 9.48 -5.23 -11.52
C GLY A 74 9.15 -6.50 -12.31
N ARG A 75 8.48 -7.47 -11.67
CA ARG A 75 8.04 -8.74 -12.26
C ARG A 75 6.72 -8.63 -13.01
N ILE A 76 5.72 -7.97 -12.44
CA ILE A 76 4.34 -8.01 -12.96
C ILE A 76 3.93 -6.77 -13.78
N LYS A 77 4.74 -5.70 -13.73
CA LYS A 77 4.53 -4.43 -14.44
C LYS A 77 3.18 -3.75 -14.14
N HIS A 78 2.74 -3.84 -12.88
CA HIS A 78 1.52 -3.20 -12.40
C HIS A 78 1.61 -2.92 -10.88
N ASP A 79 1.65 -1.65 -10.50
CA ASP A 79 1.87 -1.18 -9.13
C ASP A 79 0.83 -1.68 -8.11
N ILE A 80 -0.47 -1.51 -8.35
CA ILE A 80 -1.52 -1.93 -7.43
C ILE A 80 -1.56 -3.46 -7.32
N ARG A 81 -1.38 -4.17 -8.42
CA ARG A 81 -1.31 -5.63 -8.35
C ARG A 81 -0.10 -6.09 -7.54
N ALA A 82 1.00 -5.33 -7.53
CA ALA A 82 2.20 -5.65 -6.78
C ALA A 82 1.98 -5.42 -5.28
N LEU A 83 1.32 -4.30 -4.94
CA LEU A 83 0.85 -4.03 -3.59
C LEU A 83 -0.06 -5.15 -3.06
N VAL A 84 -1.02 -5.59 -3.88
CA VAL A 84 -1.93 -6.69 -3.53
C VAL A 84 -1.17 -8.00 -3.30
N ASN A 85 -0.21 -8.33 -4.15
CA ASN A 85 0.60 -9.54 -3.97
C ASN A 85 1.47 -9.44 -2.70
N ALA A 86 2.08 -8.29 -2.43
CA ALA A 86 2.87 -8.07 -1.21
C ALA A 86 2.07 -8.27 0.08
N ILE A 87 0.78 -7.86 0.10
CA ILE A 87 -0.12 -8.17 1.23
C ILE A 87 -0.44 -9.67 1.25
N ARG A 88 -0.81 -10.25 0.10
CA ARG A 88 -1.22 -11.67 -0.02
C ARG A 88 -0.13 -12.65 0.42
N ASP A 89 1.14 -12.30 0.25
CA ASP A 89 2.28 -13.12 0.66
C ASP A 89 2.48 -13.18 2.18
N LYS A 90 1.84 -12.27 2.92
CA LYS A 90 1.95 -12.16 4.39
C LYS A 90 0.68 -12.62 5.13
N VAL A 91 -0.30 -13.19 4.41
CA VAL A 91 -1.56 -13.68 4.98
C VAL A 91 -1.81 -15.14 4.61
N SER A 92 -2.67 -15.78 5.39
CA SER A 92 -3.19 -17.13 5.18
C SER A 92 -3.98 -17.25 3.88
N ASP A 93 -4.09 -18.49 3.37
CA ASP A 93 -4.88 -18.78 2.18
C ASP A 93 -6.37 -18.42 2.35
N GLU A 94 -6.89 -18.43 3.59
CA GLU A 94 -8.25 -18.01 3.91
C GLU A 94 -8.46 -16.50 3.71
N ALA A 95 -7.45 -15.69 4.01
CA ALA A 95 -7.52 -14.23 3.90
C ALA A 95 -7.24 -13.70 2.48
N LYS A 96 -6.43 -14.42 1.68
CA LYS A 96 -6.02 -13.99 0.32
C LYS A 96 -7.16 -13.53 -0.61
N PRO A 97 -8.36 -14.16 -0.62
CA PRO A 97 -9.45 -13.73 -1.49
C PRO A 97 -10.03 -12.36 -1.14
N PHE A 98 -9.79 -11.86 0.08
CA PHE A 98 -10.36 -10.61 0.58
C PHE A 98 -9.43 -9.41 0.42
N VAL A 99 -8.17 -9.62 0.06
CA VAL A 99 -7.24 -8.53 -0.28
C VAL A 99 -7.69 -7.91 -1.61
N HIS A 100 -7.94 -6.60 -1.62
CA HIS A 100 -8.45 -5.86 -2.78
C HIS A 100 -9.78 -6.38 -3.34
N ALA A 101 -10.55 -7.13 -2.54
CA ALA A 101 -11.84 -7.65 -3.00
C ALA A 101 -12.80 -6.50 -3.31
N THR A 102 -13.48 -6.61 -4.46
CA THR A 102 -14.48 -5.65 -4.98
C THR A 102 -13.97 -4.28 -5.42
N ALA A 103 -12.67 -4.01 -5.27
CA ALA A 103 -12.05 -2.76 -5.69
C ALA A 103 -11.44 -2.86 -7.10
N THR A 104 -11.31 -1.69 -7.72
CA THR A 104 -10.44 -1.42 -8.86
C THR A 104 -9.20 -0.65 -8.40
N SER A 105 -8.19 -0.52 -9.26
CA SER A 105 -6.96 0.21 -8.93
C SER A 105 -7.23 1.65 -8.45
N PHE A 106 -8.18 2.35 -9.07
CA PHE A 106 -8.45 3.76 -8.76
C PHE A 106 -9.20 3.96 -7.45
N ASP A 107 -9.92 2.96 -6.95
CA ASP A 107 -10.49 3.01 -5.60
C ASP A 107 -9.37 3.12 -4.53
N ILE A 108 -8.17 2.62 -4.84
CA ILE A 108 -7.00 2.66 -3.96
C ILE A 108 -6.10 3.87 -4.24
N VAL A 109 -5.94 4.26 -5.51
CA VAL A 109 -5.01 5.34 -5.91
C VAL A 109 -5.59 6.73 -5.64
N ASP A 110 -6.90 6.94 -5.87
CA ASP A 110 -7.50 8.28 -5.85
C ASP A 110 -8.13 8.66 -4.49
N THR A 111 -8.16 7.73 -3.53
CA THR A 111 -8.73 7.92 -2.18
C THR A 111 -7.68 8.42 -1.19
#